data_AF-A0A1G6Y6F2-F1
#
_entry.id   AF-A0A1G6Y6F2-F1
#
_cell.length_a   1.000
_cell.length_b   1.000
_cell.length_c   1.000
_cell.angle_alpha   90.00
_cell.angle_beta   90.00
_cell.angle_gamma   90.00
#
_symmetry.space_group_name_H-M   'P 1'
#
loop_
_entity.id
_entity.type
_entity.pdbx_description
1 polymer ?
#
loop_
_entity_poly.entity_id
_entity_poly.type
_entity_poly.pdbx_seq_one_letter_code
_entity_poly.pdbx_strand_id
1 'polypeptide(L)'
;MAEGSFTGFARPAVPTPQEIRDWALDPYSVAPEGRQWDLTLATDELVDTWLDLAADATCPKRSFALHVLYIYAGDAVRTKFRVHSRKRVDRLLEKAGESRDQYVGLWAANTEALIRQPDLFDYHEWCNGGLVRRPRRLNPGPTRR
;
A
#
# COMPACT_ATOMS: atom_id res chain seq x y z
N MET A 1 -21.59 -20.47 5.17
CA MET A 1 -20.59 -21.53 5.39
C MET A 1 -19.28 -20.79 5.63
N ALA A 2 -18.73 -20.85 6.84
CA ALA A 2 -17.46 -20.21 7.17
C ALA A 2 -16.34 -21.22 6.85
N GLU A 3 -15.95 -21.27 5.59
CA GLU A 3 -14.83 -22.11 5.14
C GLU A 3 -13.53 -21.34 5.37
N GLY A 4 -12.68 -21.87 6.25
CA GLY A 4 -11.28 -21.49 6.42
C GLY A 4 -11.02 -20.26 7.28
N SER A 5 -10.93 -20.43 8.60
CA SER A 5 -10.20 -19.47 9.44
C SER A 5 -8.72 -19.48 9.02
N PHE A 6 -8.09 -18.32 8.90
CA PHE A 6 -6.68 -18.21 8.53
C PHE A 6 -5.81 -18.99 9.52
N THR A 7 -5.05 -19.97 9.03
CA THR A 7 -4.30 -20.91 9.88
C THR A 7 -2.86 -20.46 10.17
N GLY A 8 -2.41 -19.36 9.55
CA GLY A 8 -1.07 -18.81 9.71
C GLY A 8 -0.30 -18.71 8.39
N PHE A 9 0.80 -17.97 8.40
CA PHE A 9 1.74 -17.90 7.28
C PHE A 9 2.75 -19.05 7.36
N ALA A 10 3.02 -19.72 6.25
CA ALA A 10 4.09 -20.71 6.17
C ALA A 10 5.47 -20.06 6.38
N ARG A 11 5.65 -18.85 5.83
CA ARG A 11 6.85 -18.01 6.01
C ARG A 11 6.45 -16.55 6.21
N PRO A 12 6.25 -16.08 7.45
CA PRO A 12 5.75 -14.73 7.73
C PRO A 12 6.56 -13.58 7.11
N ALA A 13 7.86 -13.77 6.91
CA ALA A 13 8.76 -12.77 6.32
C ALA A 13 8.65 -12.68 4.78
N VAL A 14 8.08 -13.70 4.13
CA VAL A 14 7.93 -13.77 2.66
C VAL A 14 6.60 -14.47 2.32
N PRO A 15 5.45 -13.89 2.71
CA PRO A 15 4.16 -14.53 2.48
C PRO A 15 3.81 -14.51 0.99
N THR A 16 3.02 -15.48 0.58
CA THR A 16 2.47 -15.53 -0.78
C THR A 16 1.27 -14.58 -0.93
N PRO A 17 0.94 -14.16 -2.17
CA PRO A 17 -0.28 -13.40 -2.43
C PRO A 17 -1.55 -14.05 -1.89
N GLN A 18 -1.64 -15.38 -1.91
CA GLN A 18 -2.82 -16.10 -1.41
C GLN A 18 -2.90 -16.02 0.12
N GLU A 19 -1.80 -16.28 0.83
CA GLU A 19 -1.78 -16.17 2.29
C GLU A 19 -2.10 -14.75 2.76
N ILE A 20 -1.64 -13.72 2.03
CA ILE A 20 -1.99 -12.33 2.31
C ILE A 20 -3.50 -12.09 2.15
N ARG A 21 -4.13 -12.64 1.11
CA ARG A 21 -5.60 -12.52 0.92
C ARG A 21 -6.35 -13.20 2.05
N ASP A 22 -6.00 -14.44 2.36
CA ASP A 22 -6.66 -15.22 3.41
C ASP A 22 -6.52 -14.52 4.78
N TRP A 23 -5.32 -14.03 5.08
CA TRP A 23 -5.07 -13.21 6.26
C TRP A 23 -5.92 -11.93 6.26
N ALA A 24 -5.94 -11.20 5.15
CA ALA A 24 -6.61 -9.91 5.05
C ALA A 24 -8.13 -10.00 5.21
N LEU A 25 -8.73 -11.08 4.71
CA LEU A 25 -10.17 -11.33 4.71
C LEU A 25 -10.68 -11.93 6.02
N ASP A 26 -9.83 -12.59 6.81
CA ASP A 26 -10.20 -13.06 8.15
C ASP A 26 -10.13 -11.89 9.15
N PRO A 27 -11.25 -11.45 9.76
CA PRO A 27 -11.23 -10.33 10.72
C PRO A 27 -10.52 -10.68 12.03
N TYR A 28 -10.41 -11.95 12.40
CA TYR A 28 -9.81 -12.41 13.65
C TYR A 28 -8.34 -12.77 13.52
N SER A 29 -7.82 -12.88 12.29
CA SER A 29 -6.40 -13.13 12.07
C SER A 29 -5.57 -11.96 12.59
N VAL A 30 -4.42 -12.29 13.19
CA VAL A 30 -3.47 -11.31 13.73
C VAL A 30 -2.25 -11.19 12.82
N ALA A 31 -1.66 -10.00 12.76
CA ALA A 31 -0.36 -9.83 12.10
C ALA A 31 0.71 -10.63 12.86
N PRO A 32 1.72 -11.19 12.17
CA PRO A 32 2.89 -11.79 12.81
C PRO A 32 3.56 -10.84 13.80
N GLU A 33 4.11 -11.39 14.88
CA GLU A 33 4.86 -10.61 15.86
C GLU A 33 6.14 -10.05 15.24
N GLY A 34 6.31 -8.73 15.30
CA GLY A 34 7.49 -8.04 14.79
C GLY A 34 7.20 -6.59 14.47
N ARG A 35 8.03 -5.67 14.97
CA ARG A 35 7.97 -4.28 14.52
C ARG A 35 8.34 -4.26 13.03
N GLN A 36 7.60 -3.50 12.22
CA GLN A 36 7.91 -3.25 10.80
C GLN A 36 7.55 -4.38 9.79
N TRP A 37 6.59 -5.24 10.12
CA TRP A 37 6.12 -6.26 9.16
C TRP A 37 5.58 -5.62 7.87
N ASP A 38 4.83 -4.53 7.99
CA ASP A 38 4.38 -3.66 6.89
C ASP A 38 5.50 -3.23 5.93
N LEU A 39 6.69 -2.87 6.44
CA LEU A 39 7.84 -2.53 5.60
C LEU A 39 8.35 -3.73 4.80
N THR A 40 8.28 -4.93 5.37
CA THR A 40 8.75 -6.17 4.73
C THR A 40 7.78 -6.61 3.62
N LEU A 41 6.52 -6.21 3.69
CA LEU A 41 5.46 -6.59 2.75
C LEU A 41 5.31 -5.64 1.55
N ALA A 42 5.95 -4.46 1.60
CA ALA A 42 5.91 -3.48 0.54
C ALA A 42 6.83 -3.90 -0.64
N THR A 43 6.52 -5.00 -1.30
CA THR A 43 7.33 -5.60 -2.38
C THR A 43 6.60 -5.62 -3.72
N ASP A 44 7.37 -5.75 -4.81
CA ASP A 44 6.83 -5.80 -6.17
C ASP A 44 5.92 -7.03 -6.40
N GLU A 45 6.17 -8.12 -5.69
CA GLU A 45 5.41 -9.38 -5.78
C GLU A 45 4.02 -9.27 -5.15
N LEU A 46 3.88 -8.47 -4.09
CA LEU A 46 2.62 -8.36 -3.34
C LEU A 46 1.80 -7.12 -3.68
N VAL A 47 2.40 -6.12 -4.33
CA VAL A 47 1.77 -4.79 -4.51
C VAL A 47 0.43 -4.83 -5.24
N ASP A 48 0.25 -5.71 -6.24
CA ASP A 48 -1.06 -5.86 -6.91
C ASP A 48 -2.12 -6.42 -5.96
N THR A 49 -1.73 -7.34 -5.06
CA THR A 49 -2.63 -7.91 -4.06
C THR A 49 -3.02 -6.87 -3.02
N TRP A 50 -2.09 -6.01 -2.61
CA TRP A 50 -2.40 -4.90 -1.72
C TRP A 50 -3.36 -3.89 -2.35
N LEU A 51 -3.21 -3.61 -3.66
CA LEU A 51 -4.15 -2.75 -4.38
C LEU A 51 -5.55 -3.35 -4.42
N ASP A 52 -5.67 -4.65 -4.72
CA ASP A 52 -6.96 -5.34 -4.74
C ASP A 52 -7.64 -5.31 -3.36
N LEU A 53 -6.89 -5.60 -2.30
CA LEU A 53 -7.39 -5.58 -0.91
C LEU A 53 -7.75 -4.18 -0.43
N ALA A 54 -7.02 -3.15 -0.89
CA ALA A 54 -7.31 -1.76 -0.58
C ALA A 54 -8.59 -1.26 -1.28
N ALA A 55 -8.89 -1.79 -2.47
CA ALA A 55 -10.08 -1.47 -3.24
C ALA A 55 -11.35 -2.20 -2.74
N ASP A 56 -11.19 -3.34 -2.07
CA ASP A 56 -12.30 -4.12 -1.53
C ASP A 56 -12.89 -3.48 -0.25
N ALA A 57 -14.09 -2.92 -0.36
CA ALA A 57 -14.79 -2.30 0.76
C ALA A 57 -15.19 -3.29 1.87
N THR A 58 -15.21 -4.60 1.59
CA THR A 58 -15.54 -5.64 2.57
C THR A 58 -14.33 -6.17 3.33
N CYS A 59 -13.11 -5.87 2.86
CA CYS A 59 -11.87 -6.34 3.46
C CYS A 59 -11.66 -5.75 4.87
N PRO A 60 -11.62 -6.57 5.94
CA PRO A 60 -11.40 -6.07 7.30
C PRO A 60 -10.06 -5.35 7.48
N LYS A 61 -9.03 -5.77 6.76
CA LYS A 61 -7.67 -5.24 6.85
C LYS A 61 -7.33 -4.24 5.75
N ARG A 62 -8.34 -3.69 5.08
CA ARG A 62 -8.21 -2.70 4.01
C ARG A 62 -7.32 -1.50 4.37
N SER A 63 -7.44 -0.98 5.59
CA SER A 63 -6.61 0.15 6.05
C SER A 63 -5.12 -0.22 6.12
N PHE A 64 -4.81 -1.47 6.48
CA PHE A 64 -3.45 -1.99 6.47
C PHE A 64 -2.93 -2.14 5.03
N ALA A 65 -3.76 -2.63 4.11
CA ALA A 65 -3.40 -2.71 2.69
C ALA A 65 -3.05 -1.32 2.11
N LEU A 66 -3.88 -0.31 2.39
CA LEU A 66 -3.60 1.09 2.01
C LEU A 66 -2.28 1.60 2.60
N HIS A 67 -2.00 1.25 3.86
CA HIS A 67 -0.75 1.63 4.53
C HIS A 67 0.47 1.05 3.82
N VAL A 68 0.44 -0.23 3.45
CA VAL A 68 1.52 -0.88 2.68
C VAL A 68 1.68 -0.24 1.29
N LEU A 69 0.60 0.16 0.63
CA LEU A 69 0.68 0.89 -0.65
C LEU A 69 1.35 2.26 -0.51
N TYR A 70 1.10 3.00 0.58
CA TYR A 70 1.81 4.25 0.86
C TYR A 70 3.30 4.03 1.12
N ILE A 71 3.66 2.99 1.89
CA ILE A 71 5.07 2.61 2.08
C ILE A 71 5.73 2.31 0.73
N TYR A 72 5.10 1.49 -0.10
CA TYR A 72 5.62 1.10 -1.42
C TYR A 72 5.90 2.31 -2.31
N ALA A 73 4.93 3.22 -2.44
CA ALA A 73 5.07 4.43 -3.25
C ALA A 73 6.13 5.40 -2.66
N GLY A 74 6.14 5.56 -1.33
CA GLY A 74 7.14 6.36 -0.64
C GLY A 74 8.57 5.85 -0.84
N ASP A 75 8.75 4.53 -0.71
CA ASP A 75 10.03 3.85 -0.94
C ASP A 75 10.50 3.95 -2.38
N ALA A 76 9.59 3.82 -3.34
CA ALA A 76 9.88 4.01 -4.75
C ALA A 76 10.45 5.42 -5.00
N VAL A 77 9.76 6.47 -4.57
CA VAL A 77 10.17 7.85 -4.88
C VAL A 77 11.41 8.27 -4.09
N ARG A 78 11.48 8.01 -2.77
CA ARG A 78 12.63 8.43 -1.94
C ARG A 78 13.94 7.78 -2.38
N THR A 79 13.86 6.58 -2.98
CA THR A 79 15.04 5.86 -3.51
C THR A 79 15.34 6.18 -4.97
N LYS A 80 14.64 7.16 -5.57
CA LYS A 80 14.72 7.50 -7.00
C LYS A 80 14.47 6.27 -7.90
N PHE A 81 13.48 5.46 -7.52
CA PHE A 81 13.05 4.24 -8.21
C PHE A 81 14.11 3.14 -8.30
N ARG A 82 15.05 3.10 -7.34
CA ARG A 82 16.08 2.05 -7.26
C ARG A 82 15.56 0.76 -6.65
N VAL A 83 14.63 0.84 -5.70
CA VAL A 83 14.05 -0.34 -5.03
C VAL A 83 12.82 -0.84 -5.80
N HIS A 84 11.96 0.07 -6.22
CA HIS A 84 10.79 -0.23 -7.05
C HIS A 84 10.88 0.56 -8.35
N SER A 85 10.80 -0.13 -9.48
CA SER A 85 10.97 0.52 -10.77
C SER A 85 9.83 1.51 -11.06
N ARG A 86 10.16 2.61 -11.75
CA ARG A 86 9.15 3.60 -12.16
C ARG A 86 8.00 2.98 -12.97
N LYS A 87 8.35 2.07 -13.89
CA LYS A 87 7.38 1.31 -14.70
C LYS A 87 6.39 0.51 -13.85
N ARG A 88 6.83 -0.06 -12.71
CA ARG A 88 5.96 -0.83 -11.83
C ARG A 88 4.96 0.07 -11.10
N VAL A 89 5.42 1.23 -10.62
CA VAL A 89 4.56 2.24 -10.00
C VAL A 89 3.54 2.79 -11.00
N ASP A 90 3.96 3.12 -12.22
CA ASP A 90 3.05 3.64 -13.25
C ASP A 90 1.94 2.63 -13.59
N ARG A 91 2.27 1.33 -13.75
CA ARG A 91 1.24 0.27 -13.95
C ARG A 91 0.25 0.20 -12.79
N LEU A 92 0.73 0.38 -11.57
CA LEU A 92 -0.11 0.34 -10.38
C LEU A 92 -1.06 1.55 -10.34
N LEU A 93 -0.59 2.73 -10.76
CA LEU A 93 -1.41 3.92 -10.91
C LEU A 93 -2.47 3.75 -12.00
N GLU A 94 -2.12 3.15 -13.14
CA GLU A 94 -3.08 2.80 -14.20
C GLU A 94 -4.20 1.91 -13.65
N LYS A 95 -3.85 0.81 -12.97
CA LYS A 95 -4.81 -0.10 -12.34
C LYS A 95 -5.65 0.59 -11.26
N ALA A 96 -5.05 1.49 -10.47
CA ALA A 96 -5.78 2.25 -9.47
C ALA A 96 -6.76 3.26 -10.09
N GLY A 97 -6.46 3.79 -11.28
CA GLY A 97 -7.36 4.66 -12.04
C GLY A 97 -8.62 3.96 -12.53
N GLU A 98 -8.60 2.63 -12.67
CA GLU A 98 -9.78 1.82 -12.99
C GLU A 98 -10.67 1.56 -11.76
N SER A 99 -10.13 1.75 -10.55
CA SER A 99 -10.86 1.56 -9.31
C SER A 99 -11.84 2.70 -9.06
N ARG A 100 -13.07 2.36 -8.64
CA ARG A 100 -14.06 3.33 -8.15
C ARG A 100 -13.89 3.65 -6.67
N ASP A 101 -12.88 3.07 -6.04
CA ASP A 101 -12.66 3.23 -4.63
C ASP A 101 -11.99 4.56 -4.30
N GLN A 102 -12.61 5.33 -3.40
CA GLN A 102 -12.16 6.67 -3.06
C GLN A 102 -10.78 6.71 -2.39
N TYR A 103 -10.41 5.70 -1.61
CA TYR A 103 -9.14 5.68 -0.89
C TYR A 103 -7.99 5.24 -1.79
N VAL A 104 -8.25 4.28 -2.68
CA VAL A 104 -7.32 3.93 -3.76
C VAL A 104 -7.11 5.12 -4.70
N GLY A 105 -8.18 5.82 -5.09
CA GLY A 105 -8.06 7.03 -5.90
C GLY A 105 -7.27 8.15 -5.21
N LEU A 106 -7.44 8.31 -3.89
CA LEU A 106 -6.65 9.26 -3.10
C LEU A 106 -5.17 8.85 -3.00
N TRP A 107 -4.89 7.56 -2.79
CA TRP A 107 -3.53 7.03 -2.82
C TRP A 107 -2.86 7.29 -4.18
N ALA A 108 -3.57 7.05 -5.28
CA ALA A 108 -3.05 7.29 -6.63
C ALA A 108 -2.72 8.77 -6.84
N ALA A 109 -3.65 9.67 -6.51
CA ALA A 109 -3.44 11.12 -6.63
C ALA A 109 -2.26 11.62 -5.76
N ASN A 110 -2.10 11.10 -4.54
CA ASN A 110 -0.99 11.46 -3.67
C ASN A 110 0.35 10.92 -4.21
N THR A 111 0.34 9.69 -4.75
CA THR A 111 1.52 9.07 -5.36
C THR A 111 1.97 9.85 -6.60
N GLU A 112 1.06 10.26 -7.47
CA GLU A 112 1.36 11.14 -8.61
C GLU A 112 1.95 12.48 -8.18
N ALA A 113 1.39 13.09 -7.13
CA ALA A 113 1.92 14.34 -6.56
C ALA A 113 3.35 14.15 -6.04
N LEU A 114 3.61 13.05 -5.33
CA LEU A 114 4.94 12.72 -4.82
C LEU A 114 5.95 12.48 -5.94
N ILE A 115 5.55 11.77 -7.00
CA ILE A 115 6.41 11.55 -8.18
C ILE A 115 6.78 12.89 -8.83
N ARG A 116 5.82 13.83 -8.91
CA ARG A 116 6.05 15.16 -9.49
C ARG A 116 6.93 16.04 -8.61
N GLN A 117 6.77 15.94 -7.30
CA GLN A 117 7.52 16.73 -6.32
C GLN A 117 7.99 15.81 -5.17
N PRO A 118 9.16 15.17 -5.30
CA PRO A 118 9.69 14.24 -4.29
C PRO A 118 9.84 14.85 -2.88
N ASP A 119 10.00 16.18 -2.78
CA ASP A 119 10.07 16.91 -1.52
C ASP A 119 8.78 16.86 -0.68
N LEU A 120 7.67 16.37 -1.25
CA LEU A 120 6.45 16.05 -0.50
C LEU A 120 6.58 14.78 0.36
N PHE A 121 7.70 14.06 0.26
CA PHE A 121 7.95 12.90 1.09
C PHE A 121 8.08 13.30 2.56
N ASP A 122 7.21 12.77 3.40
CA ASP A 122 7.30 12.85 4.84
C ASP A 122 7.19 11.43 5.42
N TYR A 123 8.18 11.02 6.22
CA TYR A 123 8.24 9.65 6.71
C TYR A 123 7.04 9.29 7.60
N HIS A 124 6.53 10.24 8.39
CA HIS A 124 5.39 10.01 9.25
C HIS A 124 4.10 9.82 8.44
N GLU A 125 3.92 10.65 7.40
CA GLU A 125 2.76 10.59 6.51
C GLU A 125 2.73 9.32 5.66
N TRP A 126 3.85 8.96 5.06
CA TRP A 126 3.94 7.88 4.07
C TRP A 126 4.23 6.51 4.70
N CYS A 127 5.15 6.45 5.67
CA CYS A 127 5.63 5.17 6.21
C CYS A 127 5.03 4.84 7.58
N ASN A 128 4.65 5.84 8.39
CA ASN A 128 3.98 5.61 9.68
C ASN A 128 2.45 5.78 9.59
N GLY A 129 1.87 5.78 8.39
CA GLY A 129 0.42 5.73 8.19
C GLY A 129 -0.33 7.03 8.49
N GLY A 130 0.35 8.18 8.49
CA GLY A 130 -0.30 9.48 8.65
C GLY A 130 -1.39 9.73 7.58
N LEU A 131 -1.14 9.36 6.33
CA LEU A 131 -2.10 9.51 5.22
C LEU A 131 -3.28 8.54 5.31
N VAL A 132 -3.10 7.37 5.90
CA VAL A 132 -4.21 6.42 6.16
C VAL A 132 -5.08 6.91 7.31
N ARG A 133 -4.46 7.39 8.40
CA ARG A 133 -5.18 7.90 9.57
C ARG A 133 -5.86 9.24 9.32
N ARG A 134 -5.27 10.08 8.47
CA ARG A 134 -5.79 11.40 8.10
C ARG A 134 -5.79 11.54 6.57
N PRO A 135 -6.76 10.88 5.89
CA PRO A 135 -6.89 10.91 4.45
C PRO A 135 -7.05 12.34 3.96
N ARG A 136 -6.12 12.77 3.10
CA ARG A 136 -6.15 14.08 2.44
C ARG A 136 -5.33 14.05 1.16
N ARG A 137 -5.68 14.96 0.25
CA ARG A 137 -4.94 15.13 -0.99
C ARG A 137 -3.70 15.99 -0.73
N LEU A 138 -2.55 15.53 -1.20
CA LEU A 138 -1.32 16.31 -1.20
C LEU A 138 -1.33 17.23 -2.41
N ASN A 139 -1.10 18.53 -2.17
CA ASN A 139 -1.05 19.53 -3.22
C ASN A 139 0.42 19.84 -3.53
N PRO A 140 0.93 19.49 -4.73
CA PRO A 140 2.24 19.95 -5.14
C PRO A 140 2.22 21.47 -5.25
N GLY A 141 3.24 22.12 -4.70
CA GLY A 141 3.43 23.56 -4.83
C GLY A 141 3.79 23.95 -6.27
N PRO A 142 3.80 25.25 -6.60
CA PRO A 142 4.33 25.70 -7.88
C PRO A 142 5.79 25.24 -8.00
N THR A 143 6.12 24.55 -9.08
CA THR A 143 7.49 24.09 -9.37
C THR A 143 8.37 25.32 -9.51
N ARG A 144 9.20 25.61 -8.49
CA ARG A 144 10.23 26.65 -8.61
C ARG A 144 11.30 26.10 -9.54
N ARG A 145 11.32 26.64 -10.77
CA ARG A 145 12.38 26.40 -11.76
C ARG A 145 13.67 27.11 -11.33
#